data_AF-A0A1F8Y644-F1
#
_entry.id   AF-A0A1F8Y644-F1
#
_cell.length_a   1.000
_cell.length_b   1.000
_cell.length_c   1.000
_cell.angle_alpha   90.00
_cell.angle_beta   90.00
_cell.angle_gamma   90.00
#
_symmetry.space_group_name_H-M   'P 1'
#
loop_
_entity.id
_entity.type
_entity.pdbx_description
1 polymer ?
#
loop_
_entity_poly.entity_id
_entity_poly.type
_entity_poly.pdbx_seq_one_letter_code
_entity_poly.pdbx_strand_id
1 'polypeptide(L)'
;MESRSKKQIFVTILLLLPLLAPSLGAKAQDPWQFLNGFTFIPDSPARIEEHYVAALFVNREKQQLAVVIFNATCDSGNCEVNHRAAYSVYNKEGRNIHTYVDPGEQELMRLFARKVAV
;
A
#
# COMPACT_ATOMS: atom_id res chain seq x y z
N MET A 1 12.33 16.54 61.31
CA MET A 1 13.00 15.57 60.42
C MET A 1 12.07 15.29 59.23
N GLU A 2 11.84 16.27 58.34
CA GLU A 2 10.74 16.27 57.35
C GLU A 2 11.21 16.28 55.88
N SER A 3 12.32 15.58 55.57
CA SER A 3 12.95 15.71 54.23
C SER A 3 12.95 14.42 53.39
N ARG A 4 12.60 13.26 53.96
CA ARG A 4 12.69 11.97 53.24
C ARG A 4 11.41 11.56 52.50
N SER A 5 10.22 11.93 52.99
CA SER A 5 8.95 11.43 52.44
C SER A 5 8.60 12.01 51.06
N LYS A 6 8.97 13.27 50.79
CA LYS A 6 8.63 13.95 49.52
C LYS A 6 9.44 13.47 48.31
N LYS A 7 10.66 12.94 48.51
CA LYS A 7 11.51 12.45 47.40
C LYS A 7 11.07 11.08 46.88
N GLN A 8 10.50 10.23 47.72
CA GLN A 8 10.06 8.89 47.29
C GLN A 8 8.81 8.93 46.42
N ILE A 9 7.88 9.86 46.66
CA ILE A 9 6.64 9.96 45.87
C ILE A 9 6.93 10.34 44.40
N PHE A 10 7.91 11.21 44.16
CA PHE A 10 8.26 11.64 42.80
C PHE A 10 8.93 10.53 41.98
N VAL A 11 9.70 9.63 42.61
CA VAL A 11 10.37 8.52 41.91
C VAL A 11 9.35 7.45 41.47
N THR A 12 8.32 7.20 42.27
CA THR A 12 7.30 6.20 41.93
C THR A 12 6.39 6.65 40.79
N ILE A 13 6.07 7.95 40.70
CA ILE A 13 5.24 8.51 39.62
C ILE A 13 5.96 8.43 38.27
N LEU A 14 7.28 8.69 38.24
CA LEU A 14 8.06 8.66 37.00
C LEU A 14 8.24 7.25 36.42
N LEU A 15 8.23 6.21 37.27
CA LEU A 15 8.35 4.81 36.87
C LEU A 15 7.03 4.17 36.40
N LEU A 16 5.88 4.80 36.66
CA LEU A 16 4.55 4.32 36.22
C LEU A 16 4.07 4.94 34.90
N LEU A 17 4.73 6.01 34.43
CA LEU A 17 4.37 6.71 33.19
C LEU A 17 4.62 5.92 31.87
N PRO A 18 5.54 4.95 31.74
CA PRO A 18 5.71 4.23 30.47
C PRO A 18 4.70 3.09 30.26
N LEU A 19 3.92 2.71 31.27
CA LEU A 19 2.88 1.65 31.17
C LEU A 19 1.56 2.15 30.56
N LEU A 20 1.40 3.46 30.41
CA LEU A 20 0.23 4.10 29.80
C LEU A 20 0.52 4.65 28.41
N ALA A 21 1.65 4.32 27.78
CA ALA A 21 1.75 4.52 26.35
C ALA A 21 0.82 3.47 25.71
N PRO A 22 -0.40 3.83 25.22
CA PRO A 22 -1.08 2.92 24.34
C PRO A 22 -0.08 2.62 23.24
N SER A 23 0.14 1.33 23.00
CA SER A 23 0.80 0.89 21.80
C SER A 23 0.02 1.50 20.65
N LEU A 24 0.49 2.66 20.17
CA LEU A 24 0.16 3.25 18.89
C LEU A 24 0.79 2.32 17.84
N GLY A 25 0.33 1.07 17.82
CA GLY A 25 0.19 0.33 16.59
C GLY A 25 -0.84 1.10 15.79
N ALA A 26 -0.40 2.20 15.17
CA ALA A 26 -1.05 2.70 13.99
C ALA A 26 -1.18 1.47 13.09
N LYS A 27 -2.38 0.89 13.02
CA LYS A 27 -2.66 -0.18 12.06
C LYS A 27 -2.26 0.42 10.73
N ALA A 28 -1.17 -0.08 10.14
CA ALA A 28 -0.76 0.33 8.82
C ALA A 28 -2.01 0.21 7.94
N GLN A 29 -2.48 1.34 7.44
CA GLN A 29 -3.68 1.39 6.62
C GLN A 29 -3.43 0.45 5.44
N ASP A 30 -4.37 -0.47 5.18
CA ASP A 30 -4.24 -1.40 4.07
C ASP A 30 -4.04 -0.57 2.77
N PRO A 31 -2.89 -0.68 2.10
CA PRO A 31 -2.55 0.15 0.95
C PRO A 31 -3.52 -0.04 -0.21
N TRP A 32 -4.23 -1.16 -0.25
CA TRP A 32 -5.25 -1.44 -1.27
C TRP A 32 -6.53 -0.61 -1.09
N GLN A 33 -6.76 -0.02 0.10
CA GLN A 33 -7.92 0.85 0.34
C GLN A 33 -7.89 2.13 -0.51
N PHE A 34 -6.74 2.51 -1.05
CA PHE A 34 -6.64 3.63 -2.01
C PHE A 34 -7.51 3.40 -3.24
N LEU A 35 -7.69 2.14 -3.65
CA LEU A 35 -8.50 1.75 -4.80
C LEU A 35 -10.01 1.69 -4.49
N ASN A 36 -10.45 2.09 -3.30
CA ASN A 36 -11.87 2.16 -2.99
C ASN A 36 -12.59 3.16 -3.92
N GLY A 37 -13.72 2.74 -4.50
CA GLY A 37 -14.48 3.52 -5.49
C GLY A 37 -13.92 3.46 -6.91
N PHE A 38 -12.86 2.70 -7.16
CA PHE A 38 -12.44 2.36 -8.51
C PHE A 38 -13.30 1.21 -9.05
N THR A 39 -13.62 1.29 -10.34
CA THR A 39 -14.41 0.29 -11.06
C THR A 39 -13.60 -0.27 -12.21
N PHE A 40 -13.65 -1.58 -12.40
CA PHE A 40 -12.93 -2.26 -13.47
C PHE A 40 -13.41 -1.78 -14.85
N ILE A 41 -12.48 -1.60 -15.78
CA ILE A 41 -12.77 -1.32 -17.19
C ILE A 41 -12.73 -2.66 -17.96
N PRO A 42 -13.87 -3.10 -18.54
CA PRO A 42 -13.90 -4.29 -19.40
C PRO A 42 -12.89 -4.20 -20.55
N ASP A 43 -12.41 -5.36 -21.01
CA ASP A 43 -11.48 -5.50 -22.15
C ASP A 43 -10.12 -4.79 -21.98
N SER A 44 -9.84 -4.25 -20.79
CA SER A 44 -8.55 -3.68 -20.41
C SER A 44 -7.47 -4.66 -19.94
N PRO A 45 -7.76 -5.91 -19.50
CA PRO A 45 -6.71 -6.83 -19.09
C PRO A 45 -5.72 -7.10 -20.22
N ALA A 46 -4.43 -6.97 -19.92
CA ALA A 46 -3.34 -7.29 -20.82
C ALA A 46 -2.23 -7.99 -20.05
N ARG A 47 -1.71 -9.09 -20.63
CA ARG A 47 -0.49 -9.73 -20.12
C ARG A 47 0.69 -8.79 -20.34
N ILE A 48 1.41 -8.46 -19.27
CA ILE A 48 2.56 -7.53 -19.32
C ILE A 48 3.89 -8.26 -19.18
N GLU A 49 3.90 -9.42 -18.52
CA GLU A 49 5.07 -10.28 -18.34
C GLU A 49 4.62 -11.75 -18.20
N GLU A 50 5.57 -12.67 -18.02
CA GLU A 50 5.26 -14.11 -17.94
C GLU A 50 4.23 -14.43 -16.86
N HIS A 51 4.35 -13.78 -15.69
CA HIS A 51 3.53 -14.04 -14.50
C HIS A 51 2.69 -12.83 -14.05
N TYR A 52 2.49 -11.84 -14.94
CA TYR A 52 1.75 -10.63 -14.58
C TYR A 52 0.75 -10.20 -15.66
N VAL A 53 -0.43 -9.81 -15.18
CA VAL A 53 -1.49 -9.20 -15.98
C VAL A 53 -1.80 -7.83 -15.39
N ALA A 54 -1.87 -6.80 -16.24
CA ALA A 54 -2.35 -5.48 -15.85
C ALA A 54 -3.79 -5.29 -16.29
N ALA A 55 -4.58 -4.56 -15.51
CA ALA A 55 -5.92 -4.12 -15.89
C ALA A 55 -6.15 -2.66 -15.49
N LEU A 56 -7.06 -2.00 -16.19
CA LEU A 56 -7.43 -0.63 -15.93
C LEU A 56 -8.67 -0.55 -15.05
N PHE A 57 -8.64 0.42 -14.14
CA PHE A 57 -9.75 0.76 -13.27
C PHE A 57 -9.97 2.26 -13.27
N VAL A 58 -11.21 2.71 -13.15
CA VAL A 58 -11.57 4.13 -13.15
C VAL A 58 -12.35 4.52 -11.90
N ASN A 59 -11.99 5.65 -11.31
CA ASN A 59 -12.82 6.37 -10.36
C ASN A 59 -13.32 7.64 -11.04
N ARG A 60 -14.58 7.61 -11.51
CA ARG A 60 -15.18 8.71 -12.27
C ARG A 60 -15.41 9.95 -11.43
N GLU A 61 -15.79 9.79 -10.17
CA GLU A 61 -16.03 10.90 -9.22
C GLU A 61 -14.77 11.72 -9.00
N LYS A 62 -13.62 11.05 -8.83
CA LYS A 62 -12.33 11.68 -8.61
C LYS A 62 -11.57 12.00 -9.90
N GLN A 63 -12.11 11.62 -11.06
CA GLN A 63 -11.44 11.71 -12.37
C GLN A 63 -10.03 11.07 -12.35
N GLN A 64 -9.94 9.85 -11.82
CA GLN A 64 -8.70 9.09 -11.67
C GLN A 64 -8.74 7.79 -12.44
N LEU A 65 -7.60 7.40 -12.99
CA LEU A 65 -7.36 6.09 -13.62
C LEU A 65 -6.34 5.33 -12.78
N ALA A 66 -6.56 4.04 -12.55
CA ALA A 66 -5.58 3.16 -11.93
C ALA A 66 -5.20 2.05 -12.91
N VAL A 67 -3.90 1.77 -12.98
CA VAL A 67 -3.38 0.52 -13.53
C VAL A 67 -3.13 -0.39 -12.34
N VAL A 68 -3.79 -1.55 -12.30
CA VAL A 68 -3.58 -2.56 -11.27
C VAL A 68 -2.91 -3.77 -11.91
N ILE A 69 -1.78 -4.18 -11.33
CA ILE A 69 -1.02 -5.34 -11.77
C ILE A 69 -1.34 -6.49 -10.82
N PHE A 70 -1.61 -7.65 -11.40
CA PHE A 70 -1.89 -8.88 -10.70
C PHE A 70 -0.84 -9.91 -11.04
N ASN A 71 -0.43 -10.67 -10.04
CA ASN A 71 0.24 -11.94 -10.28
C ASN A 71 -0.75 -12.90 -10.95
N ALA A 72 -0.29 -13.61 -11.97
CA ALA A 72 -1.13 -14.52 -12.73
C ALA A 72 -0.35 -15.76 -13.18
N THR A 73 -1.07 -16.88 -13.27
CA THR A 73 -0.58 -18.10 -13.89
C THR A 73 -1.19 -18.18 -15.29
N CYS A 74 -0.35 -18.09 -16.33
CA CYS A 74 -0.82 -18.09 -17.72
C CYS A 74 -0.46 -19.39 -18.45
N ASP A 75 -1.40 -19.97 -19.18
CA ASP A 75 -1.23 -21.10 -20.08
C ASP A 75 -1.38 -20.68 -21.56
N SER A 76 -1.60 -21.65 -22.46
CA SER A 76 -1.76 -21.45 -23.91
C SER A 76 -3.07 -20.74 -24.30
N GLY A 77 -3.36 -19.60 -23.68
CA GLY A 77 -4.45 -18.70 -24.05
C GLY A 77 -5.20 -18.10 -22.86
N ASN A 78 -5.06 -18.66 -21.66
CA ASN A 78 -5.76 -18.18 -20.47
C ASN A 78 -4.76 -17.73 -19.40
N CYS A 79 -5.17 -16.76 -18.59
CA CYS A 79 -4.44 -16.35 -17.40
C CYS A 79 -5.38 -16.41 -16.21
N GLU A 80 -5.02 -17.20 -15.20
CA GLU A 80 -5.67 -17.19 -13.90
C GLU A 80 -5.02 -16.12 -13.02
N VAL A 81 -5.84 -15.18 -12.53
CA VAL A 81 -5.38 -14.09 -11.67
C VAL A 81 -5.31 -14.59 -10.22
N ASN A 82 -4.14 -14.52 -9.61
CA ASN A 82 -3.88 -15.02 -8.26
C ASN A 82 -4.15 -13.94 -7.20
N HIS A 83 -3.33 -12.90 -7.17
CA HIS A 83 -3.43 -11.79 -6.22
C HIS A 83 -2.96 -10.47 -6.81
N ARG A 84 -3.34 -9.37 -6.16
CA ARG A 84 -2.91 -8.03 -6.55
C ARG A 84 -1.45 -7.83 -6.16
N ALA A 85 -0.63 -7.41 -7.11
CA ALA A 85 0.82 -7.32 -6.97
C ALA A 85 1.31 -5.87 -6.91
N ALA A 86 0.69 -4.96 -7.67
CA ALA A 86 0.99 -3.53 -7.61
C ALA A 86 -0.16 -2.68 -8.15
N TYR A 87 -0.10 -1.37 -7.94
CA TYR A 87 -0.89 -0.41 -8.68
C TYR A 87 -0.20 0.95 -8.84
N SER A 88 -0.63 1.68 -9.87
CA SER A 88 -0.32 3.10 -10.05
C SER A 88 -1.60 3.87 -10.39
N VAL A 89 -1.80 5.02 -9.75
CA VAL A 89 -2.97 5.89 -9.95
C VAL A 89 -2.54 7.19 -10.60
N TYR A 90 -3.30 7.60 -11.60
CA TYR A 90 -3.08 8.79 -12.41
C TYR A 90 -4.28 9.73 -12.27
N ASN A 91 -4.00 11.03 -12.17
CA ASN A 91 -5.04 12.05 -12.20
C ASN A 91 -5.46 12.40 -13.64
N LYS A 92 -6.42 13.31 -13.80
CA LYS A 92 -6.93 13.74 -15.12
C LYS A 92 -5.88 14.39 -16.03
N GLU A 93 -4.79 14.92 -15.46
CA GLU A 93 -3.65 15.44 -16.21
C GLU A 93 -2.65 14.34 -16.64
N GLY A 94 -2.93 13.07 -16.30
CA GLY A 94 -2.04 11.95 -16.59
C GLY A 94 -0.84 11.83 -15.65
N ARG A 95 -0.78 12.60 -14.56
CA ARG A 95 0.30 12.54 -13.56
C ARG A 95 0.06 11.39 -12.59
N ASN A 96 1.09 10.58 -12.36
CA ASN A 96 1.08 9.57 -11.31
C ASN A 96 1.03 10.26 -9.93
N ILE A 97 -0.02 9.99 -9.16
CA ILE A 97 -0.26 10.58 -7.84
C ILE A 97 -0.10 9.57 -6.70
N HIS A 98 -0.10 8.27 -7.02
CA HIS A 98 0.12 7.22 -6.04
C HIS A 98 0.59 5.95 -6.71
N THR A 99 1.53 5.26 -6.08
CA THR A 99 2.03 3.96 -6.53
C THR A 99 2.30 3.10 -5.32
N TYR A 100 1.94 1.83 -5.43
CA TYR A 100 2.20 0.82 -4.42
C TYR A 100 2.61 -0.48 -5.11
N VAL A 101 3.57 -1.18 -4.53
CA VAL A 101 3.99 -2.51 -4.93
C VAL A 101 3.98 -3.36 -3.67
N ASP A 102 3.38 -4.55 -3.76
CA ASP A 102 3.38 -5.49 -2.65
C ASP A 102 4.83 -5.88 -2.30
N PRO A 103 5.26 -5.82 -1.02
CA PRO A 103 6.62 -6.16 -0.62
C PRO A 103 7.06 -7.59 -0.98
N GLY A 104 6.11 -8.52 -1.19
CA GLY A 104 6.38 -9.86 -1.71
C GLY A 104 6.82 -9.88 -3.17
N GLU A 105 6.54 -8.83 -3.94
CA GLU A 105 6.75 -8.74 -5.38
C GLU A 105 8.11 -8.09 -5.71
N GLN A 106 9.19 -8.76 -5.33
CA GLN A 106 10.56 -8.23 -5.47
C GLN A 106 10.94 -7.86 -6.91
N GLU A 107 10.43 -8.61 -7.89
CA GLU A 107 10.65 -8.34 -9.31
C GLU A 107 10.03 -7.00 -9.72
N LEU A 108 8.73 -6.81 -9.42
CA LEU A 108 8.05 -5.55 -9.67
C LEU A 108 8.70 -4.39 -8.92
N MET A 109 9.10 -4.57 -7.67
CA MET A 109 9.81 -3.52 -6.92
C MET A 109 11.06 -3.04 -7.65
N ARG A 110 11.85 -3.94 -8.24
CA ARG A 110 13.04 -3.57 -9.04
C ARG A 110 12.68 -2.82 -10.31
N LEU A 111 11.63 -3.26 -11.00
CA LEU A 111 11.16 -2.62 -12.23
C LEU A 111 10.64 -1.20 -11.99
N PHE A 112 9.92 -1.00 -10.89
CA PHE A 112 9.40 0.31 -10.50
C PHE A 112 10.49 1.24 -9.96
N ALA A 113 11.46 0.72 -9.19
CA ALA A 113 12.58 1.51 -8.67
C ALA A 113 13.46 2.10 -9.80
N ARG A 114 13.65 1.36 -10.90
CA ARG A 114 14.45 1.84 -12.05
C ARG A 114 13.81 3.03 -12.79
N LYS A 115 12.49 3.19 -12.74
CA LYS A 115 11.79 4.29 -13.43
C LYS A 115 11.85 5.63 -12.69
N VAL A 116 12.32 5.66 -11.44
CA VAL A 116 12.49 6.90 -10.64
C VAL A 116 13.87 7.53 -10.85
N ALA A 117 14.79 6.84 -11.54
CA ALA A 117 16.12 7.34 -11.89
C ALA A 117 16.17 7.77 -13.37
N VAL A 118 15.42 8.82 -13.72
CA VAL A 118 15.59 9.57 -14.99
C VAL A 118 15.46 11.05 -14.69
#